data_AF-A0A1G3V3R1-F1
#
_entry.id   AF-A0A1G3V3R1-F1
#
_cell.length_a   1.000
_cell.length_b   1.000
_cell.length_c   1.000
_cell.angle_alpha   90.00
_cell.angle_beta   90.00
_cell.angle_gamma   90.00
#
_symmetry.space_group_name_H-M   'P 1'
#
loop_
_entity.id
_entity.type
_entity.pdbx_description
1 polymer ?
#
loop_
_entity_poly.entity_id
_entity_poly.type
_entity_poly.pdbx_seq_one_letter_code
_entity_poly.pdbx_strand_id
1 'polypeptide(L)'
;MDLPMVGIAVRVTIKIGGSEIGCKDAFCTIDSISNILRRLEDEELRCEEVRIAMGVVAPRPVRARRAEAALQGKVISEALFKEVAEIAAAEAQPRDSIRGEAWYRREMVKVLTKRAILKAVDRVLRPDDMIHPDRLW
;
A
#
# COMPACT_ATOMS: atom_id res chain seq x y z
N MET A 1 -22.67 -2.80 13.48
CA MET A 1 -21.75 -1.79 14.04
C MET A 1 -20.87 -1.34 12.89
N ASP A 2 -21.13 -0.17 12.32
CA ASP A 2 -20.39 0.32 11.15
C ASP A 2 -18.94 0.58 11.54
N LEU A 3 -18.03 -0.25 11.04
CA LEU A 3 -16.60 -0.06 11.23
C LEU A 3 -16.20 1.31 10.64
N PRO A 4 -15.29 2.07 11.28
CA PRO A 4 -14.85 3.35 10.76
C PRO A 4 -14.22 3.14 9.39
N MET A 5 -14.85 3.69 8.35
CA MET A 5 -14.35 3.63 6.98
C MET A 5 -13.06 4.46 6.86
N VAL A 6 -11.90 3.81 6.98
CA VAL A 6 -10.60 4.40 6.60
C VAL A 6 -10.35 4.07 5.14
N GLY A 7 -10.10 5.09 4.32
CA GLY A 7 -9.75 4.91 2.91
C GLY A 7 -8.27 5.19 2.68
N ILE A 8 -7.56 4.27 2.03
CA ILE A 8 -6.20 4.50 1.55
C ILE A 8 -6.14 4.20 0.06
N ALA A 9 -5.67 5.17 -0.71
CA ALA A 9 -5.44 5.04 -2.14
C ALA A 9 -3.95 5.20 -2.41
N VAL A 10 -3.42 4.33 -3.27
CA VAL A 10 -2.00 4.32 -3.62
C VAL A 10 -1.85 4.28 -5.13
N ARG A 11 -0.92 5.10 -5.64
CA ARG A 11 -0.40 4.99 -7.00
C ARG A 11 1.10 4.71 -6.90
N VAL A 12 1.59 3.68 -7.58
CA VAL A 12 3.01 3.37 -7.67
C VAL A 12 3.47 3.31 -9.12
N THR A 13 4.73 3.67 -9.33
CA THR A 13 5.52 3.29 -10.49
C THR A 13 6.64 2.40 -9.97
N ILE A 14 6.85 1.26 -10.61
CA ILE A 14 7.85 0.28 -10.20
C ILE A 14 8.85 0.04 -11.32
N LYS A 15 10.06 -0.33 -10.92
CA LYS A 15 11.13 -0.79 -11.81
C LYS A 15 11.62 -2.14 -11.33
N ILE A 16 11.69 -3.09 -12.24
CA ILE A 16 12.15 -4.45 -11.97
C ILE A 16 13.65 -4.50 -12.27
N GLY A 17 14.44 -4.97 -11.30
CA GLY A 17 15.88 -5.18 -11.48
C GLY A 17 16.21 -6.58 -12.00
N GLY A 18 15.49 -7.59 -11.50
CA GLY A 18 15.61 -9.00 -11.87
C GLY A 18 14.66 -9.42 -12.99
N SER A 19 14.02 -10.57 -12.80
CA SER A 19 13.10 -11.19 -13.76
C SER A 19 11.66 -10.69 -13.59
N GLU A 20 11.07 -10.22 -14.70
CA GLU A 20 9.65 -9.84 -14.73
C GLU A 20 8.74 -11.05 -14.42
N ILE A 21 9.11 -12.25 -14.88
CA ILE A 21 8.35 -13.47 -14.60
C ILE A 21 8.36 -13.78 -13.09
N GLY A 22 9.51 -13.61 -12.43
CA GLY A 22 9.65 -13.87 -11.00
C GLY A 22 8.80 -12.94 -10.15
N CYS A 23 8.70 -11.66 -10.55
CA CYS A 23 7.80 -10.69 -9.93
C CYS A 23 6.32 -11.05 -10.11
N LYS A 24 5.92 -11.51 -11.31
CA LYS A 24 4.54 -11.95 -11.58
C LYS A 24 4.17 -13.20 -10.79
N ASP A 25 5.06 -14.18 -10.77
CA ASP A 25 4.85 -15.47 -10.09
C ASP A 25 4.75 -15.32 -8.57
N ALA A 26 5.34 -14.26 -7.99
CA ALA A 26 5.19 -13.94 -6.57
C ALA A 26 3.72 -13.74 -6.15
N PHE A 27 2.84 -13.36 -7.08
CA PHE A 27 1.41 -13.15 -6.82
C PHE A 27 0.50 -14.28 -7.30
N CYS A 28 1.04 -15.27 -8.02
CA CYS A 28 0.29 -16.39 -8.59
C CYS A 28 0.13 -17.58 -7.62
N THR A 29 0.91 -17.61 -6.55
CA THR A 29 0.87 -18.65 -5.52
C THR A 29 0.02 -18.21 -4.33
N ILE A 30 -0.67 -19.16 -3.69
CA ILE A 30 -1.32 -18.91 -2.38
C ILE A 30 -0.21 -18.85 -1.34
N ASP A 31 0.40 -17.67 -1.20
CA ASP A 31 1.52 -17.41 -0.32
C ASP A 31 1.17 -16.41 0.79
N SER A 32 1.95 -16.48 1.88
CA SER A 32 1.90 -15.45 2.92
C SER A 32 2.47 -14.12 2.38
N ILE A 33 1.98 -12.99 2.90
CA ILE A 33 2.47 -11.65 2.48
C ILE A 33 3.99 -11.54 2.65
N SER A 34 4.57 -12.11 3.72
CA SER A 34 6.01 -12.08 3.96
C SER A 34 6.78 -12.84 2.87
N ASN A 35 6.27 -13.99 2.39
CA ASN A 35 6.88 -14.71 1.27
C ASN A 35 6.81 -13.90 -0.03
N ILE A 36 5.68 -13.27 -0.31
CA ILE A 36 5.51 -12.42 -1.50
C ILE A 36 6.53 -11.28 -1.46
N LEU A 37 6.63 -10.56 -0.33
CA LEU A 37 7.58 -9.45 -0.17
C LEU A 37 9.03 -9.90 -0.31
N ARG A 38 9.40 -11.07 0.24
CA ARG A 38 10.75 -11.62 0.07
C ARG A 38 11.07 -11.90 -1.41
N ARG A 39 10.14 -12.50 -2.15
CA ARG A 39 10.34 -12.77 -3.58
C ARG A 39 10.47 -11.47 -4.39
N LEU A 40 9.69 -10.44 -4.07
CA LEU A 40 9.83 -9.13 -4.73
C LEU A 40 11.16 -8.44 -4.40
N GLU A 41 11.67 -8.65 -3.19
CA GLU A 41 12.99 -8.18 -2.78
C GLU A 41 14.12 -8.90 -3.54
N ASP A 42 14.02 -10.23 -3.67
CA ASP A 42 14.96 -11.07 -4.43
C ASP A 42 15.04 -10.64 -5.91
N GLU A 43 13.93 -10.18 -6.49
CA GLU A 43 13.85 -9.65 -7.87
C GLU A 43 14.23 -8.16 -7.98
N GLU A 44 14.77 -7.57 -6.90
CA GLU A 44 15.15 -6.17 -6.80
C GLU A 44 14.05 -5.19 -7.26
N LEU A 45 12.79 -5.47 -6.94
CA LEU A 45 11.67 -4.63 -7.36
C LEU A 45 11.69 -3.29 -6.62
N ARG A 46 11.98 -2.21 -7.35
CA ARG A 46 12.11 -0.84 -6.82
C ARG A 46 10.85 -0.03 -7.03
N CYS A 47 10.49 0.78 -6.04
CA CYS A 47 9.41 1.75 -6.15
C CYS A 47 9.96 3.11 -6.63
N GLU A 48 9.87 3.43 -7.92
CA GLU A 48 10.43 4.68 -8.47
C GLU A 48 9.63 5.92 -8.06
N GLU A 49 8.31 5.81 -8.09
CA GLU A 49 7.41 6.87 -7.64
C GLU A 49 6.27 6.28 -6.84
N VAL A 50 5.86 6.97 -5.77
CA VAL A 50 4.71 6.58 -4.96
C VAL A 50 3.89 7.80 -4.56
N ARG A 51 2.57 7.62 -4.53
CA ARG A 51 1.62 8.59 -3.97
C ARG A 51 0.65 7.85 -3.06
N ILE A 52 0.48 8.30 -1.82
CA ILE A 52 -0.35 7.70 -0.78
C ILE A 52 -1.34 8.76 -0.29
N ALA A 53 -2.61 8.59 -0.63
CA ALA A 53 -3.71 9.42 -0.16
C ALA A 53 -4.50 8.69 0.93
N MET A 54 -4.84 9.39 2.00
CA MET A 54 -5.58 8.85 3.14
C MET A 54 -6.83 9.68 3.42
N GLY A 55 -7.96 9.00 3.59
CA GLY A 55 -9.26 9.59 3.91
C GLY A 55 -9.76 9.15 5.28
N VAL A 56 -10.58 10.00 5.92
CA VAL A 56 -11.21 9.74 7.23
C VAL A 56 -10.19 9.58 8.38
N VAL A 57 -8.98 10.12 8.18
CA VAL A 57 -7.88 10.08 9.16
C VAL A 57 -7.36 11.47 9.53
N ALA A 58 -8.07 12.52 9.11
CA ALA A 58 -7.82 13.94 9.39
C ALA A 58 -9.08 14.75 9.02
N PRO A 59 -9.18 16.06 9.37
CA PRO A 59 -10.31 16.92 8.98
C PRO A 59 -10.54 17.07 7.47
N ARG A 60 -9.52 16.77 6.66
CA ARG A 60 -9.56 16.74 5.19
C ARG A 60 -8.78 15.51 4.70
N PRO A 61 -8.98 15.04 3.46
CA PRO A 61 -8.08 14.05 2.87
C PRO A 61 -6.63 14.56 2.91
N VAL A 62 -5.71 13.69 3.30
CA VAL A 62 -4.29 14.01 3.46
C VAL A 62 -3.43 13.10 2.61
N ARG A 63 -2.26 13.60 2.21
CA ARG A 63 -1.25 12.84 1.47
C ARG A 63 -0.09 12.53 2.42
N ALA A 64 0.29 11.26 2.53
CA ALA A 64 1.35 10.81 3.44
C ALA A 64 2.74 11.04 2.82
N ARG A 65 3.18 12.30 2.77
CA ARG A 65 4.38 12.71 2.02
C ARG A 65 5.67 12.15 2.61
N ARG A 66 5.73 11.98 3.93
CA ARG A 66 6.91 11.39 4.57
C ARG A 66 6.96 9.90 4.29
N ALA A 67 5.82 9.22 4.32
CA ALA A 67 5.72 7.80 3.97
C ALA A 67 6.12 7.57 2.50
N GLU A 68 5.69 8.46 1.59
CA GLU A 68 6.10 8.44 0.19
C GLU A 68 7.62 8.59 0.02
N ALA A 69 8.21 9.61 0.65
CA ALA A 69 9.66 9.84 0.59
C ALA A 69 10.48 8.68 1.19
N ALA A 70 9.94 7.98 2.19
CA ALA A 70 10.58 6.82 2.79
C ALA A 70 10.62 5.62 1.84
N LEU A 71 9.65 5.47 0.94
CA LEU A 71 9.55 4.33 0.01
C LEU A 71 10.18 4.63 -1.36
N GLN A 72 10.17 5.89 -1.79
CA GLN A 72 10.63 6.29 -3.11
C GLN A 72 12.11 5.93 -3.37
N GLY A 73 12.36 5.34 -4.53
CA GLY A 73 13.68 4.91 -5.00
C GLY A 73 14.23 3.63 -4.35
N LYS A 74 13.51 3.02 -3.39
CA LYS A 74 13.99 1.85 -2.64
C LYS A 74 13.43 0.54 -3.19
N VAL A 75 14.16 -0.56 -2.93
CA VAL A 75 13.68 -1.92 -3.14
C VAL A 75 12.60 -2.24 -2.11
N ILE A 76 11.52 -2.88 -2.55
CA ILE A 76 10.44 -3.32 -1.67
C ILE A 76 10.93 -4.43 -0.75
N SER A 77 10.70 -4.26 0.55
CA SER A 77 10.99 -5.28 1.57
C SER A 77 9.97 -5.21 2.70
N GLU A 78 9.90 -6.27 3.52
CA GLU A 78 9.01 -6.32 4.68
C GLU A 78 9.35 -5.27 5.72
N ALA A 79 10.64 -5.05 5.99
CA ALA A 79 11.13 -4.02 6.90
C ALA A 79 10.72 -2.62 6.42
N LEU A 80 10.88 -2.35 5.12
CA LEU A 80 10.50 -1.07 4.53
C LEU A 80 8.98 -0.84 4.60
N PHE A 81 8.18 -1.87 4.33
CA PHE A 81 6.72 -1.77 4.45
C PHE A 81 6.27 -1.47 5.87
N LYS A 82 6.94 -2.04 6.87
CA LYS A 82 6.68 -1.74 8.28
C LYS A 82 7.02 -0.29 8.61
N GLU A 83 8.19 0.19 8.19
CA GLU A 83 8.63 1.58 8.38
C GLU A 83 7.64 2.58 7.74
N VAL A 84 7.31 2.37 6.46
CA VAL A 84 6.39 3.24 5.69
C VAL A 84 5.01 3.29 6.33
N ALA A 85 4.51 2.15 6.84
CA ALA A 85 3.24 2.06 7.52
C ALA A 85 3.22 2.85 8.84
N GLU A 86 4.29 2.77 9.63
CA GLU A 86 4.43 3.55 10.88
C GLU A 86 4.49 5.05 10.57
N ILE A 87 5.24 5.46 9.54
CA ILE A 87 5.31 6.86 9.10
C ILE A 87 3.94 7.36 8.65
N ALA A 88 3.21 6.59 7.83
CA ALA A 88 1.87 6.96 7.38
C ALA A 88 0.89 7.12 8.55
N ALA A 89 0.96 6.23 9.54
CA ALA A 89 0.15 6.31 10.76
C ALA A 89 0.52 7.49 11.66
N ALA A 90 1.79 7.90 11.69
CA ALA A 90 2.24 9.10 12.38
C ALA A 90 1.78 10.40 11.68
N GLU A 91 1.65 10.39 10.36
CA GLU A 91 1.07 11.52 9.60
C GLU A 91 -0.46 11.63 9.77
N ALA A 92 -1.12 10.56 10.22
CA ALA A 92 -2.56 10.54 10.47
C ALA A 92 -2.94 11.26 11.79
N GLN A 93 -4.00 12.08 11.72
CA GLN A 93 -4.55 12.85 12.83
C GLN A 93 -6.03 12.49 13.08
N PRO A 94 -6.37 11.22 13.33
CA PRO A 94 -7.75 10.81 13.58
C PRO A 94 -8.24 11.33 14.93
N ARG A 95 -9.54 11.59 15.03
CA ARG A 95 -10.26 11.90 16.28
C ARG A 95 -11.18 10.75 16.67
N ASP A 96 -11.55 10.69 17.94
CA ASP A 96 -12.57 9.75 18.43
C ASP A 96 -13.96 10.11 17.88
N SER A 97 -14.81 9.09 17.74
CA SER A 97 -16.19 9.26 17.27
C SER A 97 -17.06 8.06 17.64
N ILE A 98 -18.38 8.20 17.51
CA ILE A 98 -19.33 7.09 17.64
C ILE A 98 -19.06 5.92 16.67
N ARG A 99 -18.38 6.19 15.56
CA ARG A 99 -18.01 5.18 14.55
C ARG A 99 -16.64 4.56 14.81
N GLY A 100 -16.02 4.82 15.97
CA GLY A 100 -14.73 4.25 16.35
C GLY A 100 -13.71 5.28 16.82
N GLU A 101 -12.72 4.76 17.54
CA GLU A 101 -11.68 5.52 18.25
C GLU A 101 -10.47 5.83 17.36
N ALA A 102 -9.75 6.89 17.73
CA ALA A 102 -8.60 7.42 17.01
C ALA A 102 -7.45 6.41 16.93
N TRP A 103 -7.18 5.69 18.02
CA TRP A 103 -6.12 4.68 18.05
C TRP A 103 -6.39 3.55 17.05
N TYR A 104 -7.64 3.10 16.95
CA TYR A 104 -8.03 2.02 16.03
C TYR A 104 -7.83 2.47 14.58
N ARG A 105 -8.26 3.70 14.24
CA ARG A 105 -8.03 4.27 12.90
C ARG A 105 -6.54 4.36 12.57
N ARG A 106 -5.71 4.75 13.53
CA ARG A 106 -4.26 4.83 13.35
C ARG A 106 -3.65 3.45 13.08
N GLU A 107 -4.07 2.42 13.80
CA GLU A 107 -3.63 1.04 13.53
C GLU A 107 -4.12 0.54 12.17
N MET A 108 -5.36 0.87 11.80
CA MET A 108 -5.89 0.56 10.47
C MET A 108 -5.13 1.27 9.35
N VAL A 109 -4.61 2.48 9.57
CA VAL A 109 -3.74 3.15 8.58
C VAL A 109 -2.50 2.30 8.29
N LYS A 110 -1.86 1.72 9.31
CA LYS A 110 -0.69 0.87 9.14
C LYS A 110 -1.00 -0.36 8.29
N VAL A 111 -2.11 -1.03 8.60
CA VAL A 111 -2.55 -2.24 7.88
C VAL A 111 -2.91 -1.93 6.43
N LEU A 112 -3.75 -0.91 6.22
CA LEU A 112 -4.26 -0.55 4.91
C LEU A 112 -3.19 0.05 4.01
N THR A 113 -2.19 0.75 4.55
CA THR A 113 -1.07 1.29 3.77
C THR A 113 -0.29 0.17 3.10
N LYS A 114 0.12 -0.85 3.88
CA LYS A 114 0.84 -2.02 3.36
C LYS A 114 0.02 -2.75 2.29
N ARG A 115 -1.26 -2.99 2.58
CA ARG A 115 -2.17 -3.68 1.65
C ARG A 115 -2.39 -2.89 0.36
N ALA A 116 -2.57 -1.58 0.46
CA ALA A 116 -2.81 -0.72 -0.69
C ALA A 116 -1.56 -0.61 -1.58
N ILE A 117 -0.37 -0.50 -1.00
CA ILE A 117 0.89 -0.53 -1.77
C ILE A 117 1.05 -1.87 -2.47
N LEU A 118 0.90 -2.99 -1.75
CA LEU A 118 1.06 -4.32 -2.34
C LEU A 118 0.05 -4.57 -3.47
N LYS A 119 -1.21 -4.16 -3.27
CA LYS A 119 -2.26 -4.25 -4.30
C LYS A 119 -1.98 -3.36 -5.51
N ALA A 120 -1.35 -2.20 -5.31
CA ALA A 120 -0.97 -1.33 -6.41
C ALA A 120 0.20 -1.91 -7.20
N VAL A 121 1.19 -2.51 -6.54
CA VAL A 121 2.31 -3.24 -7.17
C VAL A 121 1.78 -4.41 -7.98
N ASP A 122 0.90 -5.21 -7.38
CA ASP A 122 0.25 -6.35 -8.03
C ASP A 122 -0.43 -5.97 -9.35
N ARG A 123 -1.22 -4.88 -9.34
CA ARG A 123 -1.90 -4.35 -10.54
C ARG A 123 -0.94 -3.88 -11.63
N VAL A 124 0.26 -3.41 -11.28
CA VAL A 124 1.25 -3.01 -12.28
C VAL A 124 1.93 -4.24 -12.88
N LEU A 125 2.21 -5.26 -12.07
CA LEU A 125 2.84 -6.50 -12.53
C LEU A 125 1.88 -7.38 -13.33
N ARG A 126 0.59 -7.37 -13.00
CA ARG A 126 -0.44 -8.17 -13.65
C ARG A 126 -1.54 -7.25 -14.21
N PRO A 127 -1.26 -6.53 -15.32
CA PRO A 127 -2.25 -5.66 -15.92
C PRO A 127 -3.40 -6.44 -16.55
N ASP A 128 -3.18 -7.64 -17.08
CA ASP A 128 -4.16 -8.45 -17.83
C ASP A 128 -5.38 -8.92 -17.02
N ASP A 129 -5.35 -8.85 -15.68
CA ASP A 129 -6.57 -8.94 -14.84
C ASP A 129 -7.36 -7.61 -14.86
N MET A 130 -7.30 -6.88 -15.98
CA MET A 130 -8.07 -5.66 -16.20
C MET A 130 -9.55 -6.02 -16.08
N ILE A 131 -10.12 -5.65 -14.93
CA ILE A 131 -11.53 -5.37 -14.76
C ILE A 131 -11.94 -4.52 -15.96
N HIS A 132 -12.62 -5.13 -16.93
CA HIS A 132 -13.46 -4.36 -17.84
C HIS A 132 -14.32 -3.47 -16.95
N PRO A 133 -14.35 -2.14 -17.13
CA PRO A 133 -15.45 -1.40 -16.57
C PRO A 133 -16.68 -1.88 -17.35
N ASP A 134 -17.30 -2.98 -16.91
CA ASP A 134 -18.55 -3.48 -17.49
C ASP A 134 -19.64 -2.39 -17.46
N ARG A 135 -19.41 -1.36 -16.63
CA ARG A 135 -20.01 -0.04 -16.72
C ARG A 135 -19.12 1.04 -16.11
N LEU A 136 -19.01 2.16 -16.80
CA LEU A 136 -18.46 3.42 -16.27
C LEU A 136 -19.54 4.25 -15.53
N TRP A 137 -20.74 3.70 -15.36
CA TRP A 137 -21.89 4.28 -14.65
C TRP A 137 -22.86 3.20 -14.13
#